data_AF-A0A7K2JPC2-F1
#
_entry.id   AF-A0A7K2JPC2-F1
#
_cell.length_a   1.000
_cell.length_b   1.000
_cell.length_c   1.000
_cell.angle_alpha   90.00
_cell.angle_beta   90.00
_cell.angle_gamma   90.00
#
_symmetry.space_group_name_H-M   'P 1'
#
loop_
_entity.id
_entity.type
_entity.pdbx_description
1 polymer ?
#
loop_
_entity_poly.entity_id
_entity_poly.type
_entity_poly.pdbx_seq_one_letter_code
_entity_poly.pdbx_strand_id
1 'polypeptide(L)'
;MHVPHLPRAPFRALLSALCTAALGAGLLAGASAATATGGATAAPAAPAAQAAAGSKVVGYFTEWGTYDRKYYVKNIETSGSGAKLTHINYAFGNVTGGKCAMGDAYAATDRAYTAAESVDGAADTWDQPLRGNFNQL
;
A
#
# COMPACT_ATOMS: atom_id res chain seq x y z
N MET A 1 19.87 -26.79 41.38
CA MET A 1 18.67 -26.07 41.88
C MET A 1 17.89 -25.61 40.66
N HIS A 2 16.85 -26.38 40.30
CA HIS A 2 16.05 -26.20 39.09
C HIS A 2 14.60 -26.08 39.56
N VAL A 3 13.97 -24.93 39.32
CA VAL A 3 12.58 -24.66 39.69
C VAL A 3 11.71 -24.96 38.47
N PRO A 4 10.78 -25.93 38.51
CA PRO A 4 9.88 -26.18 37.40
C PRO A 4 8.74 -25.14 37.40
N HIS A 5 8.52 -24.49 36.25
CA HIS A 5 7.39 -23.60 36.02
C HIS A 5 6.12 -24.40 35.70
N LEU A 6 5.09 -24.24 36.55
CA LEU A 6 3.75 -24.77 36.32
C LEU A 6 2.91 -23.81 35.45
N PRO A 7 2.07 -24.32 34.53
CA PRO A 7 1.27 -23.51 33.62
C PRO A 7 0.04 -22.93 34.33
N ARG A 8 -0.23 -21.64 34.13
CA ARG A 8 -1.47 -20.98 34.56
C ARG A 8 -2.38 -20.77 33.36
N ALA A 9 -3.44 -21.55 33.29
CA ALA A 9 -4.56 -21.39 32.37
C ALA A 9 -5.85 -21.03 33.16
N PRO A 10 -6.91 -20.52 32.52
CA PRO A 10 -7.60 -19.31 32.96
C PRO A 10 -8.87 -19.61 33.78
N PHE A 11 -8.91 -19.15 35.02
CA PHE A 11 -10.11 -19.09 35.85
C PHE A 11 -10.68 -17.67 35.82
N ARG A 12 -11.65 -17.43 34.92
CA ARG A 12 -12.72 -16.43 35.11
C ARG A 12 -13.85 -16.75 34.14
N ALA A 13 -14.70 -17.66 34.61
CA ALA A 13 -15.98 -17.97 34.01
C ALA A 13 -16.93 -16.76 34.08
N LEU A 14 -17.77 -16.68 33.05
CA LEU A 14 -19.18 -16.24 33.01
C LEU A 14 -19.64 -15.18 34.03
N LEU A 15 -20.15 -14.05 33.54
CA LEU A 15 -21.48 -13.50 33.87
C LEU A 15 -21.67 -12.14 33.17
N SER A 16 -22.46 -12.09 32.10
CA SER A 16 -23.36 -10.96 31.76
C SER A 16 -24.03 -11.22 30.39
N ALA A 17 -25.05 -12.07 30.41
CA ALA A 17 -26.04 -12.14 29.35
C ALA A 17 -27.25 -11.28 29.75
N LEU A 18 -27.91 -10.69 28.74
CA LEU A 18 -29.21 -10.01 28.77
C LEU A 18 -29.32 -8.62 29.40
N CYS A 19 -29.29 -7.59 28.53
CA CYS A 19 -30.17 -6.42 28.66
C CYS A 19 -30.85 -6.16 27.31
N THR A 20 -32.10 -6.64 27.24
CA THR A 20 -33.26 -5.99 26.60
C THR A 20 -33.20 -5.59 25.13
N ALA A 21 -33.78 -6.47 24.30
CA ALA A 21 -34.52 -6.11 23.10
C ALA A 21 -35.69 -5.17 23.47
N ALA A 22 -35.62 -3.91 23.04
CA ALA A 22 -36.76 -3.00 22.97
C ALA A 22 -36.41 -1.82 22.06
N LEU A 23 -36.63 -1.97 20.75
CA LEU A 23 -36.94 -0.90 19.79
C LEU A 23 -37.46 -1.59 18.52
N GLY A 24 -38.61 -2.25 18.69
CA GLY A 24 -39.42 -2.73 17.60
C GLY A 24 -40.13 -1.59 16.89
N ALA A 25 -40.31 -1.77 15.59
CA ALA A 25 -41.46 -1.34 14.80
C ALA A 25 -41.92 0.11 14.98
N GLY A 26 -41.35 1.02 14.19
CA GLY A 26 -41.82 2.40 14.12
C GLY A 26 -41.39 3.15 12.86
N LEU A 27 -41.46 2.54 11.67
CA LEU A 27 -41.24 3.25 10.40
C LEU A 27 -42.04 2.68 9.21
N LEU A 28 -43.25 2.17 9.46
CA LEU A 28 -44.27 1.95 8.43
C LEU A 28 -45.52 2.77 8.74
N ALA A 29 -45.41 4.09 8.68
CA ALA A 29 -46.55 5.00 8.62
C ALA A 29 -46.11 6.30 7.93
N GLY A 30 -46.35 6.38 6.63
CA GLY A 30 -46.01 7.57 5.85
C GLY A 30 -46.35 7.45 4.36
N ALA A 31 -47.36 6.66 3.99
CA ALA A 31 -47.95 6.73 2.66
C ALA A 31 -49.01 7.84 2.67
N SER A 32 -48.57 9.08 2.46
CA SER A 32 -49.45 10.18 2.06
C SER A 32 -49.11 10.53 0.61
N ALA A 33 -49.97 10.11 -0.31
CA ALA A 33 -49.93 10.56 -1.69
C ALA A 33 -50.31 12.05 -1.72
N ALA A 34 -49.31 12.92 -1.79
CA ALA A 34 -49.50 14.32 -2.16
C ALA A 34 -49.23 14.45 -3.66
N THR A 35 -50.30 14.52 -4.46
CA THR A 35 -50.20 14.93 -5.86
C THR A 35 -49.92 16.43 -5.88
N ALA A 36 -48.64 16.80 -5.99
CA ALA A 36 -48.21 18.15 -6.31
C ALA A 36 -47.78 18.19 -7.78
N THR A 37 -48.63 18.74 -8.65
CA THR A 37 -48.25 19.22 -9.98
C THR A 37 -47.37 20.46 -9.79
N GLY A 38 -46.06 20.28 -9.81
CA GLY A 38 -45.06 21.35 -9.74
C GLY A 38 -43.86 20.99 -10.60
N GLY A 39 -43.45 21.92 -11.47
CA GLY A 39 -42.49 21.71 -12.55
C GLY A 39 -41.18 21.03 -12.11
N ALA A 40 -40.74 20.08 -12.94
CA ALA A 40 -39.48 19.37 -12.76
C ALA A 40 -38.31 20.35 -12.86
N THR A 41 -37.80 20.78 -11.71
CA THR A 41 -36.44 21.31 -11.62
C THR A 41 -35.54 20.08 -11.53
N ALA A 42 -34.60 19.92 -12.47
CA ALA A 42 -33.68 18.80 -12.46
C ALA A 42 -32.92 18.77 -11.12
N ALA A 43 -33.08 17.68 -10.37
CA ALA A 43 -32.31 17.46 -9.15
C ALA A 43 -30.81 17.45 -9.50
N PRO A 44 -29.93 17.97 -8.62
CA PRO A 44 -28.50 17.85 -8.84
C PRO A 44 -28.15 16.37 -8.99
N ALA A 45 -27.44 16.02 -10.06
CA ALA A 45 -26.92 14.67 -10.22
C ALA A 45 -26.07 14.32 -8.99
N ALA A 46 -26.43 13.24 -8.30
CA ALA A 46 -25.61 12.72 -7.22
C ALA A 46 -24.19 12.48 -7.75
N PRO A 47 -23.13 12.83 -7.00
CA PRO A 47 -21.77 12.52 -7.41
C PRO A 47 -21.69 11.05 -7.77
N ALA A 48 -21.20 10.73 -8.97
CA ALA A 48 -20.95 9.35 -9.34
C ALA A 48 -20.08 8.73 -8.26
N ALA A 49 -20.58 7.67 -7.61
CA ALA A 49 -19.85 6.97 -6.58
C ALA A 49 -18.50 6.54 -7.17
N GLN A 50 -17.43 7.15 -6.69
CA GLN A 50 -16.10 6.82 -7.17
C GLN A 50 -15.82 5.37 -6.75
N ALA A 51 -15.57 4.50 -7.73
CA ALA A 51 -15.30 3.10 -7.48
C ALA A 51 -14.21 2.99 -6.41
N ALA A 52 -14.48 2.23 -5.35
CA ALA A 52 -13.51 2.01 -4.29
C ALA A 52 -12.22 1.46 -4.90
N ALA A 53 -11.08 2.07 -4.56
CA ALA A 53 -9.78 1.59 -5.05
C ALA A 53 -9.58 0.14 -4.57
N GLY A 54 -9.11 -0.73 -5.47
CA GLY A 54 -8.80 -2.12 -5.14
C GLY A 54 -7.74 -2.24 -4.04
N SER A 55 -7.64 -3.43 -3.44
CA SER A 55 -6.61 -3.71 -2.43
C SER A 55 -5.20 -3.51 -2.99
N LYS A 56 -4.29 -2.99 -2.17
CA LYS A 56 -2.91 -2.72 -2.55
C LYS A 56 -1.94 -3.62 -1.79
N VAL A 57 -0.96 -4.15 -2.51
CA VAL A 57 0.21 -4.83 -1.93
C VAL A 57 1.41 -3.97 -2.26
N VAL A 58 1.94 -3.27 -1.25
CA VAL A 58 3.00 -2.27 -1.41
C VAL A 58 4.29 -2.81 -0.82
N GLY A 59 5.36 -2.84 -1.62
CA GLY A 59 6.71 -3.17 -1.18
C GLY A 59 7.58 -1.92 -1.12
N TYR A 60 8.52 -1.87 -0.18
CA TYR A 60 9.56 -0.84 -0.17
C TYR A 60 10.85 -1.41 -0.77
N PHE A 61 11.42 -0.69 -1.74
CA PHE A 61 12.75 -0.96 -2.27
C PHE A 61 13.72 0.11 -1.76
N THR A 62 14.70 -0.32 -0.97
CA THR A 62 15.64 0.59 -0.32
C THR A 62 16.82 0.91 -1.23
N GLU A 63 17.07 2.20 -1.45
CA GLU A 63 18.14 2.77 -2.28
C GLU A 63 19.51 2.16 -1.99
N TRP A 64 19.85 2.03 -0.71
CA TRP A 64 21.13 1.50 -0.24
C TRP A 64 21.26 -0.03 -0.35
N GLY A 65 20.21 -0.73 -0.81
CA GLY A 65 20.19 -2.19 -0.95
C GLY A 65 21.18 -2.72 -2.00
N THR A 66 21.53 -1.88 -2.99
CA THR A 66 22.45 -2.24 -4.09
C THR A 66 23.92 -2.37 -3.66
N TYR A 67 24.27 -1.90 -2.46
CA TYR A 67 25.63 -1.97 -1.91
C TYR A 67 25.91 -3.33 -1.25
N ASP A 68 26.30 -3.35 0.02
CA ASP A 68 26.72 -4.58 0.72
C ASP A 68 25.66 -5.68 0.74
N ARG A 69 24.38 -5.29 0.68
CA ARG A 69 23.25 -6.23 0.67
C ARG A 69 23.08 -6.94 -0.67
N LYS A 70 23.62 -6.36 -1.75
CA LYS A 70 23.53 -6.87 -3.13
C LYS A 70 22.09 -7.25 -3.50
N TYR A 71 21.13 -6.44 -3.04
CA TYR A 71 19.72 -6.60 -3.37
C TYR A 71 19.34 -5.56 -4.42
N TYR A 72 19.18 -6.02 -5.65
CA TYR A 72 18.90 -5.24 -6.84
C TYR A 72 17.42 -5.32 -7.21
N VAL A 73 16.95 -4.44 -8.10
CA VAL A 73 15.57 -4.52 -8.62
C VAL A 73 15.33 -5.85 -9.33
N LYS A 74 16.35 -6.43 -9.97
CA LYS A 74 16.33 -7.80 -10.51
C LYS A 74 15.88 -8.85 -9.51
N ASN A 75 16.17 -8.69 -8.21
CA ASN A 75 15.71 -9.64 -7.21
C ASN A 75 14.20 -9.59 -6.99
N ILE A 76 13.54 -8.47 -7.26
CA ILE A 76 12.07 -8.35 -7.24
C ILE A 76 11.45 -9.17 -8.37
N GLU A 77 12.03 -9.10 -9.57
CA GLU A 77 11.60 -9.84 -10.75
C GLU A 77 11.87 -11.34 -10.59
N THR A 78 13.14 -11.73 -10.39
CA THR A 78 13.57 -13.13 -10.30
C THR A 78 12.98 -13.90 -9.12
N SER A 79 12.60 -13.24 -8.02
CA SER A 79 11.89 -13.88 -6.90
C SER A 79 10.40 -14.14 -7.17
N GLY A 80 9.84 -13.58 -8.25
CA GLY A 80 8.40 -13.58 -8.53
C GLY A 80 7.60 -12.61 -7.66
N SER A 81 8.27 -11.73 -6.89
CA SER A 81 7.59 -10.74 -6.05
C SER A 81 6.93 -9.66 -6.89
N GLY A 82 7.53 -9.25 -8.01
CA GLY A 82 6.98 -8.24 -8.92
C GLY A 82 5.54 -8.56 -9.37
N ALA A 83 5.24 -9.84 -9.65
CA ALA A 83 3.91 -10.28 -10.07
C ALA A 83 2.84 -10.23 -8.95
N LYS A 84 3.25 -10.06 -7.68
CA LYS A 84 2.35 -10.02 -6.51
C LYS A 84 2.20 -8.62 -5.95
N LEU A 85 3.12 -7.72 -6.26
CA LEU A 85 3.07 -6.33 -5.83
C LEU A 85 2.13 -5.54 -6.75
N THR A 86 1.44 -4.57 -6.16
CA THR A 86 0.73 -3.55 -6.94
C THR A 86 1.46 -2.22 -6.96
N HIS A 87 2.36 -1.97 -5.99
CA HIS A 87 3.15 -0.75 -5.89
C HIS A 87 4.54 -1.06 -5.31
N ILE A 88 5.55 -0.33 -5.77
CA ILE A 88 6.88 -0.27 -5.16
C ILE A 88 7.13 1.17 -4.71
N ASN A 89 7.47 1.34 -3.44
CA ASN A 89 7.94 2.61 -2.91
C ASN A 89 9.48 2.60 -2.91
N TYR A 90 10.08 3.44 -3.72
CA TYR A 90 11.53 3.67 -3.69
C TYR A 90 11.90 4.50 -2.45
N ALA A 91 12.78 3.99 -1.60
CA ALA A 91 13.09 4.54 -0.29
C ALA A 91 14.57 4.94 -0.17
N PHE A 92 14.93 6.20 0.07
CA PHE A 92 14.04 7.36 0.28
C PHE A 92 14.51 8.56 -0.52
N GLY A 93 13.56 9.37 -0.97
CA GLY A 93 13.83 10.76 -1.28
C GLY A 93 14.15 11.52 0.01
N ASN A 94 15.06 12.49 -0.07
CA ASN A 94 15.45 13.35 1.03
C ASN A 94 14.72 14.71 0.95
N VAL A 95 14.78 15.48 2.04
CA VAL A 95 14.26 16.85 2.08
C VAL A 95 15.39 17.79 2.52
N THR A 96 15.79 18.68 1.61
CA THR A 96 16.84 19.68 1.86
C THR A 96 16.29 21.06 1.56
N GLY A 97 16.38 21.98 2.53
CA GLY A 97 15.86 23.34 2.38
C GLY A 97 14.35 23.40 2.07
N GLY A 98 13.57 22.43 2.59
CA GLY A 98 12.13 22.34 2.33
C GLY A 98 11.76 21.85 0.92
N LYS A 99 12.73 21.32 0.15
CA LYS A 99 12.51 20.78 -1.19
C LYS A 99 12.92 19.31 -1.24
N CYS A 100 12.29 18.55 -2.14
CA CYS A 100 12.72 17.19 -2.45
C CYS A 100 14.16 17.21 -2.97
N ALA A 101 14.96 16.27 -2.50
CA ALA A 101 16.32 16.03 -2.92
C ALA A 101 16.55 14.53 -3.06
N MET A 102 17.57 14.13 -3.83
CA MET A 102 18.01 12.73 -3.83
C MET A 102 18.66 12.38 -2.50
N GLY A 103 18.43 11.16 -2.00
CA GLY A 103 19.19 10.61 -0.89
C GLY A 103 20.62 10.34 -1.33
N ASP A 104 20.76 9.45 -2.31
CA ASP A 104 22.01 9.05 -2.94
C ASP A 104 21.87 9.03 -4.47
N ALA A 105 22.36 10.09 -5.12
CA ALA A 105 22.30 10.22 -6.57
C ALA A 105 23.09 9.10 -7.29
N TYR A 106 24.16 8.57 -6.68
CA TYR A 106 24.93 7.51 -7.30
C TYR A 106 24.11 6.23 -7.40
N ALA A 107 23.50 5.78 -6.30
CA ALA A 107 22.62 4.62 -6.33
C ALA A 107 21.39 4.84 -7.23
N ALA A 108 20.79 6.03 -7.20
CA ALA A 108 19.56 6.33 -7.90
C ALA A 108 19.74 6.40 -9.43
N THR A 109 20.75 7.12 -9.93
CA THR A 109 20.86 7.47 -11.36
C THR A 109 22.18 7.14 -12.02
N ASP A 110 23.27 6.93 -11.27
CA ASP A 110 24.62 6.93 -11.88
C ASP A 110 25.32 5.57 -11.85
N ARG A 111 24.97 4.69 -10.88
CA ARG A 111 25.56 3.34 -10.76
C ARG A 111 25.27 2.55 -12.02
N ALA A 112 26.32 2.16 -12.74
CA ALA A 112 26.21 1.25 -13.86
C ALA A 112 25.96 -0.18 -13.36
N TYR A 113 24.94 -0.83 -13.92
CA TYR A 113 24.64 -2.23 -13.69
C TYR A 113 25.30 -3.11 -14.75
N THR A 114 25.84 -4.25 -14.32
CA THR A 114 26.27 -5.30 -15.27
C THR A 114 25.06 -6.07 -15.80
N ALA A 115 25.21 -6.79 -16.91
CA ALA A 115 24.19 -7.70 -17.44
C ALA A 115 23.70 -8.75 -16.40
N ALA A 116 24.58 -9.16 -15.47
CA ALA A 116 24.21 -10.09 -14.42
C ALA A 116 23.29 -9.45 -13.36
N GLU A 117 23.49 -8.16 -13.07
CA GLU A 117 22.74 -7.43 -12.06
C GLU A 117 21.47 -6.76 -12.61
N SER A 118 21.41 -6.49 -13.92
CA SER A 118 20.29 -5.78 -14.54
C SER A 118 19.05 -6.65 -14.76
N VAL A 119 17.88 -6.02 -14.74
CA VAL A 119 16.58 -6.68 -14.95
C VAL A 119 16.46 -7.22 -16.39
N ASP A 120 16.88 -6.42 -17.38
CA ASP A 120 16.79 -6.75 -18.80
C ASP A 120 17.90 -7.68 -19.31
N GLY A 121 18.91 -7.95 -18.48
CA GLY A 121 20.05 -8.77 -18.82
C GLY A 121 21.10 -8.06 -19.71
N ALA A 122 21.00 -6.75 -19.90
CA ALA A 122 22.00 -5.93 -20.60
C ALA A 122 22.83 -5.09 -19.61
N ALA A 123 24.11 -4.89 -19.90
CA ALA A 123 24.94 -3.99 -19.10
C ALA A 123 24.67 -2.54 -19.50
N ASP A 124 24.66 -1.63 -18.51
CA ASP A 124 24.54 -0.20 -18.79
C ASP A 124 25.77 0.30 -19.58
N THR A 125 25.55 1.21 -20.51
CA THR A 125 26.57 1.93 -21.27
C THR A 125 26.92 3.28 -20.64
N TRP A 126 27.98 3.91 -21.13
CA TRP A 126 28.44 5.21 -20.62
C TRP A 126 27.66 6.39 -21.18
N ASP A 127 27.03 6.21 -22.34
CA ASP A 127 26.31 7.23 -23.12
C ASP A 127 24.79 7.19 -22.94
N GLN A 128 24.25 6.23 -22.20
CA GLN A 128 22.82 6.18 -21.90
C GLN A 128 22.40 7.31 -20.95
N PRO A 129 21.18 7.88 -21.11
CA PRO A 129 20.76 9.06 -20.37
C PRO A 129 20.42 8.79 -18.89
N LEU A 130 20.23 7.53 -18.49
CA LEU A 130 19.83 7.14 -17.13
C LEU A 130 20.45 5.79 -16.76
N ARG A 131 21.04 5.67 -15.57
CA ARG A 131 21.48 4.41 -14.95
C ARG A 131 20.90 4.30 -13.54
N GLY A 132 21.56 3.54 -12.66
CA GLY A 132 21.18 3.39 -11.27
C GLY A 132 19.89 2.60 -11.09
N ASN A 133 19.38 2.61 -9.87
CA ASN A 133 18.15 1.92 -9.51
C ASN A 133 16.95 2.41 -10.35
N PHE A 134 16.98 3.66 -10.83
CA PHE A 134 15.90 4.23 -11.63
C PHE A 134 15.84 3.67 -13.04
N ASN A 135 16.97 3.31 -13.64
CA ASN A 135 16.96 2.60 -14.93
C ASN A 135 16.46 1.14 -14.79
N GLN A 136 16.56 0.57 -13.59
CA GLN A 136 16.19 -0.83 -13.33
C GLN A 136 14.71 -1.01 -12.96
N LEU A 137 14.01 0.06 -12.58
CA LEU A 137 12.57 0.07 -12.27
C LEU A 137 11.73 0.33 -13.53
#